data_AF-A0A377C145-F1
#
_entry.id   AF-A0A377C145-F1
#
_cell.length_a   1.000
_cell.length_b   1.000
_cell.length_c   1.000
_cell.angle_alpha   90.00
_cell.angle_beta   90.00
_cell.angle_gamma   90.00
#
_symmetry.space_group_name_H-M   'P 1'
#
loop_
_entity.id
_entity.type
_entity.pdbx_description
1 polymer ?
#
loop_
_entity_poly.entity_id
_entity_poly.type
_entity_poly.pdbx_seq_one_letter_code
_entity_poly.pdbx_strand_id
1 'polypeptide(L)'
;MFGTGYEKTGLGRRIALILVKKMGHRTLFLGYAVMFSELILAPVTPSNSARGAGIIYPIIRNLPPLYQSQPNDSSSRSIGSYIMWMGIVADCVTSAIFLTAMAPNLLLIGLMKSASHATLSWGDWFLGMLPLSILLVLLVPWLAYVLYPPVLKSGDQVPRWAETELQAMGPLCSREKTDAGADGRRAGAVDFRR
;
A
#
# COMPACT_ATOMS: atom_id res chain seq x y z
N MET A 1 0.02 -3.14 19.70
CA MET A 1 1.27 -3.54 19.02
C MET A 1 0.95 -4.46 17.81
N PHE A 2 0.31 -3.92 16.76
CA PHE A 2 -0.15 -4.72 15.60
C PHE A 2 0.74 -4.59 14.35
N GLY A 3 1.54 -3.52 14.23
CA GLY A 3 2.38 -3.28 13.04
C GLY A 3 3.65 -4.13 12.95
N THR A 4 4.20 -4.60 14.07
CA THR A 4 5.50 -5.30 14.08
C THR A 4 5.42 -6.76 13.66
N GLY A 5 4.24 -7.38 13.58
CA GLY A 5 4.09 -8.77 13.12
C GLY A 5 4.28 -8.90 11.61
N TYR A 6 3.60 -8.07 10.83
CA TYR A 6 3.60 -8.13 9.36
C TYR A 6 4.94 -7.73 8.73
N GLU A 7 5.63 -6.75 9.32
CA GLU A 7 7.01 -6.42 8.97
C GLU A 7 7.99 -7.56 9.31
N LYS A 8 7.74 -8.30 10.40
CA LYS A 8 8.62 -9.41 10.84
C LYS A 8 8.34 -10.73 10.13
N THR A 9 7.13 -10.98 9.64
CA THR A 9 6.78 -12.23 8.94
C THR A 9 7.02 -12.18 7.44
N GLY A 10 7.12 -10.99 6.85
CA GLY A 10 7.37 -10.81 5.42
C GLY A 10 6.12 -10.93 4.54
N LEU A 11 4.94 -11.18 5.14
CA LEU A 11 3.70 -11.37 4.40
C LEU A 11 3.33 -10.14 3.56
N GLY A 12 3.51 -8.93 4.10
CA GLY A 12 3.22 -7.70 3.35
C GLY A 12 4.15 -7.50 2.16
N ARG A 13 5.44 -7.82 2.33
CA ARG A 13 6.41 -7.83 1.23
C ARG A 13 5.99 -8.84 0.16
N ARG A 14 5.56 -10.04 0.56
CA ARG A 14 5.11 -11.10 -0.37
C ARG A 14 3.89 -10.66 -1.18
N ILE A 15 2.87 -10.09 -0.54
CA ILE A 15 1.66 -9.58 -1.21
C ILE A 15 2.04 -8.52 -2.25
N ALA A 16 2.86 -7.55 -1.86
CA ALA A 16 3.30 -6.49 -2.76
C ALA A 16 4.10 -7.04 -3.95
N LEU A 17 5.03 -7.98 -3.71
CA LEU A 17 5.79 -8.62 -4.79
C LEU A 17 4.91 -9.45 -5.73
N ILE A 18 3.87 -10.12 -5.23
CA ILE A 18 2.90 -10.84 -6.08
C ILE A 18 2.19 -9.86 -7.04
N LEU A 19 1.75 -8.71 -6.52
CA LEU A 19 1.08 -7.69 -7.34
C LEU A 19 2.04 -7.07 -8.35
N VAL A 20 3.26 -6.71 -7.93
CA VAL A 20 4.31 -6.18 -8.81
C VAL A 20 4.67 -7.19 -9.90
N LYS A 21 4.78 -8.49 -9.58
CA LYS A 21 5.02 -9.55 -10.56
C LYS A 21 3.89 -9.61 -11.59
N LYS A 22 2.63 -9.63 -11.14
CA LYS A 22 1.47 -9.81 -12.01
C LYS A 22 1.20 -8.60 -12.91
N MET A 23 1.48 -7.39 -12.43
CA MET A 23 1.05 -6.14 -13.06
C MET A 23 2.23 -5.30 -13.60
N GLY A 24 3.47 -5.68 -13.30
CA GLY A 24 4.67 -4.91 -13.61
C GLY A 24 5.07 -4.83 -15.07
N HIS A 25 4.40 -5.57 -15.97
CA HIS A 25 4.70 -5.55 -17.41
C HIS A 25 4.42 -4.18 -18.07
N ARG A 26 3.52 -3.37 -17.49
CA ARG A 26 3.24 -1.99 -17.93
C ARG A 26 3.32 -1.04 -16.76
N THR A 27 3.94 0.11 -16.98
CA THR A 27 4.22 1.09 -15.93
C THR A 27 2.95 1.65 -15.28
N LEU A 28 1.87 1.83 -16.06
CA LEU A 28 0.57 2.22 -15.50
C LEU A 28 0.06 1.18 -14.49
N PHE A 29 0.04 -0.09 -14.89
CA PHE A 29 -0.41 -1.19 -14.03
C PHE A 29 0.52 -1.43 -12.84
N LEU A 30 1.82 -1.12 -12.99
CA LEU A 30 2.74 -1.10 -11.86
C LEU A 30 2.33 -0.05 -10.81
N GLY A 31 1.87 1.13 -11.21
CA GLY A 31 1.32 2.13 -10.27
C GLY A 31 0.07 1.62 -9.56
N TYR A 32 -0.81 0.90 -10.27
CA TYR A 32 -1.95 0.22 -9.65
C TYR A 32 -1.52 -0.90 -8.69
N ALA A 33 -0.45 -1.64 -8.99
CA ALA A 33 0.08 -2.64 -8.09
C ALA A 33 0.51 -2.03 -6.76
N VAL A 34 1.16 -0.87 -6.79
CA VAL A 34 1.54 -0.13 -5.57
C VAL A 34 0.29 0.32 -4.81
N MET A 35 -0.68 0.93 -5.50
CA MET A 35 -1.95 1.37 -4.89
C MET A 35 -2.70 0.22 -4.21
N PHE A 36 -2.83 -0.93 -4.89
CA PHE A 36 -3.52 -2.10 -4.33
C PHE A 36 -2.73 -2.78 -3.22
N SER A 37 -1.39 -2.75 -3.29
CA SER A 37 -0.55 -3.25 -2.19
C SER A 37 -0.80 -2.43 -0.92
N GLU A 38 -0.76 -1.09 -1.03
CA GLU A 38 -1.10 -0.20 0.09
C GLU A 38 -2.53 -0.44 0.59
N LEU A 39 -3.50 -0.59 -0.32
CA LEU A 39 -4.92 -0.78 0.04
C LEU A 39 -5.14 -2.05 0.86
N ILE A 40 -4.48 -3.16 0.48
CA ILE A 40 -4.56 -4.44 1.20
C ILE A 40 -3.87 -4.35 2.57
N LEU A 41 -2.77 -3.60 2.66
CA LEU A 41 -1.97 -3.48 3.88
C LEU A 41 -2.56 -2.47 4.89
N ALA A 42 -3.30 -1.48 4.42
CA ALA A 42 -3.85 -0.38 5.21
C ALA A 42 -4.74 -0.80 6.40
N PRO A 43 -5.69 -1.74 6.29
CA PRO A 43 -6.53 -2.13 7.42
C PRO A 43 -5.76 -2.86 8.53
N VAL A 44 -4.67 -3.56 8.18
CA VAL A 44 -3.92 -4.42 9.11
C VAL A 44 -2.71 -3.72 9.75
N THR A 45 -2.23 -2.64 9.14
CA THR A 45 -1.04 -1.92 9.64
C THR A 45 -1.44 -0.52 10.10
N PRO A 46 -1.50 -0.26 11.42
CA PRO A 46 -2.03 0.99 11.97
C PRO A 46 -1.03 2.16 11.95
N SER A 47 -0.12 2.15 10.96
CA SER A 47 0.92 3.16 10.79
C SER A 47 1.23 3.28 9.29
N ASN A 48 1.02 4.47 8.75
CA ASN A 48 1.33 4.80 7.37
C ASN A 48 2.84 4.71 7.11
N SER A 49 3.68 5.20 8.02
CA SER A 49 5.14 5.07 7.92
C SER A 49 5.60 3.60 7.91
N ALA A 50 4.96 2.71 8.68
CA ALA A 50 5.30 1.29 8.68
C ALA A 50 4.97 0.62 7.33
N ARG A 51 3.81 0.95 6.72
CA ARG A 51 3.46 0.42 5.39
C ARG A 51 4.31 1.05 4.29
N GLY A 52 4.23 2.36 4.16
CA GLY A 52 4.85 3.11 3.08
C GLY A 52 6.38 2.99 3.11
N ALA A 53 7.00 3.34 4.23
CA ALA A 53 8.47 3.32 4.33
C ALA A 53 9.03 1.93 4.70
N GLY A 54 8.31 1.15 5.49
CA GLY A 54 8.77 -0.17 5.95
C GLY A 54 8.57 -1.30 4.95
N ILE A 55 7.42 -1.35 4.26
CA ILE A 55 7.05 -2.46 3.38
C ILE A 55 7.18 -2.08 1.90
N ILE A 56 6.54 -0.98 1.49
CA ILE A 56 6.41 -0.62 0.07
C ILE A 56 7.70 0.01 -0.47
N TYR A 57 8.28 0.98 0.24
CA TYR A 57 9.46 1.71 -0.21
C TYR A 57 10.65 0.79 -0.57
N PRO A 58 11.02 -0.22 0.24
CA PRO A 58 12.09 -1.16 -0.13
C PRO A 58 11.83 -1.94 -1.42
N ILE A 59 10.57 -2.10 -1.84
CA ILE A 59 10.24 -2.76 -3.10
C ILE A 59 10.39 -1.76 -4.24
N ILE A 60 9.70 -0.63 -4.16
CA ILE A 60 9.67 0.34 -5.25
C ILE A 60 11.03 1.00 -5.49
N ARG A 61 11.88 1.18 -4.47
CA ARG A 61 13.23 1.79 -4.64
C ARG A 61 14.18 0.96 -5.47
N ASN A 62 13.94 -0.35 -5.56
CA ASN A 62 14.80 -1.28 -6.29
C ASN A 62 14.40 -1.40 -7.77
N LEU A 63 13.24 -0.85 -8.17
CA LEU A 63 12.76 -0.93 -9.55
C LEU A 63 13.46 0.04 -10.51
N PRO A 64 13.71 1.31 -10.16
CA PRO A 64 14.33 2.28 -11.08
C PRO A 64 15.73 1.87 -11.56
N PRO A 65 16.63 1.33 -10.70
CA PRO A 65 17.95 0.86 -11.14
C PRO A 65 17.91 -0.24 -12.20
N LEU A 66 16.86 -1.07 -12.25
CA LEU A 66 16.71 -2.10 -13.29
C LEU A 66 16.71 -1.46 -14.69
N TYR A 67 16.12 -0.28 -14.82
CA TYR A 67 16.02 0.48 -16.07
C TYR A 67 16.99 1.67 -16.14
N GLN A 68 18.06 1.65 -15.35
CA GLN A 68 19.05 2.74 -15.29
C GLN A 68 18.42 4.11 -14.99
N SER A 69 17.29 4.14 -14.27
CA SER A 69 16.58 5.35 -13.90
C SER A 69 17.12 5.84 -12.56
N GLN A 70 17.95 6.89 -12.59
CA GLN A 70 18.69 7.39 -11.42
C GLN A 70 18.07 8.69 -10.85
N PRO A 71 18.17 8.92 -9.53
CA PRO A 71 17.76 10.18 -8.91
C PRO A 71 18.68 11.32 -9.37
N ASN A 72 18.13 12.54 -9.44
CA ASN A 72 18.84 13.77 -9.83
C ASN A 72 19.47 13.73 -11.22
N ASP A 73 19.02 12.82 -12.08
CA ASP A 73 19.45 12.69 -13.47
C ASP A 73 18.24 12.78 -14.42
N SER A 74 18.49 13.10 -15.69
CA SER A 74 17.47 13.10 -16.74
C SER A 74 16.74 11.75 -16.89
N SER A 75 17.42 10.64 -16.57
CA SER A 75 16.86 9.28 -16.54
C SER A 75 15.84 9.03 -15.43
N SER A 76 15.73 9.90 -14.42
CA SER A 76 14.75 9.79 -13.33
C SER A 76 13.32 9.63 -13.84
N ARG A 77 13.01 10.27 -14.96
CA ARG A 77 11.69 10.23 -15.62
C ARG A 77 11.39 8.92 -16.33
N SER A 78 12.36 8.03 -16.50
CA SER A 78 12.15 6.73 -17.14
C SER A 78 11.07 5.93 -16.42
N ILE A 79 11.28 5.68 -15.13
CA ILE A 79 10.29 5.02 -14.26
C ILE A 79 10.37 5.53 -12.81
N GLY A 80 11.54 6.01 -12.37
CA GLY A 80 11.83 6.41 -10.99
C GLY A 80 10.87 7.43 -10.40
N SER A 81 10.74 8.59 -11.04
CA SER A 81 9.89 9.67 -10.56
C SER A 81 8.42 9.23 -10.41
N TYR A 82 7.91 8.50 -11.41
CA TYR A 82 6.53 8.00 -11.38
C TYR A 82 6.31 6.99 -10.25
N ILE A 83 7.18 5.99 -10.11
CA ILE A 83 6.95 4.92 -9.13
C ILE A 83 7.20 5.37 -7.70
N MET A 84 8.17 6.26 -7.47
CA MET A 84 8.38 6.90 -6.18
C MET A 84 7.18 7.77 -5.78
N TRP A 85 6.65 8.56 -6.73
CA TRP A 85 5.44 9.34 -6.52
C TRP A 85 4.26 8.44 -6.15
N MET A 86 4.07 7.34 -6.89
CA MET A 86 3.01 6.36 -6.60
C MET A 86 3.12 5.76 -5.20
N GLY A 87 4.33 5.52 -4.69
CA GLY A 87 4.52 5.07 -3.30
C GLY A 87 3.95 6.03 -2.27
N ILE A 88 4.19 7.33 -2.45
CA ILE A 88 3.72 8.36 -1.51
C ILE A 88 2.20 8.54 -1.62
N VAL A 89 1.68 8.73 -2.84
CA VAL A 89 0.25 9.03 -2.99
C VAL A 89 -0.64 7.84 -2.69
N ALA A 90 -0.17 6.61 -2.95
CA ALA A 90 -0.89 5.41 -2.56
C ALA A 90 -1.06 5.35 -1.03
N ASP A 91 0.02 5.56 -0.26
CA ASP A 91 -0.03 5.56 1.20
C ASP A 91 -0.94 6.68 1.75
N CYS A 92 -0.91 7.87 1.15
CA CYS A 92 -1.81 8.96 1.53
C CYS A 92 -3.29 8.62 1.29
N VAL A 93 -3.62 8.12 0.08
CA VAL A 93 -5.00 7.79 -0.30
C VAL A 93 -5.53 6.67 0.60
N THR A 94 -4.78 5.59 0.76
CA THR A 94 -5.23 4.41 1.52
C THR A 94 -5.31 4.68 3.02
N SER A 95 -4.46 5.58 3.55
CA SER A 95 -4.53 6.04 4.94
C SER A 95 -5.82 6.78 5.28
N ALA A 96 -6.46 7.44 4.32
CA ALA A 96 -7.74 8.11 4.55
C ALA A 96 -8.92 7.12 4.62
N ILE A 97 -8.83 5.98 3.93
CA ILE A 97 -9.91 5.00 3.78
C ILE A 97 -10.23 4.34 5.13
N PHE A 98 -9.19 3.95 5.88
CA PHE A 98 -9.34 3.19 7.10
C PHE A 98 -9.05 4.05 8.32
N LEU A 99 -9.99 4.06 9.27
CA LEU A 99 -9.88 4.82 10.51
C LEU A 99 -8.58 4.50 11.28
N THR A 100 -8.13 3.25 11.24
CA THR A 100 -6.93 2.80 11.96
C THR A 100 -5.63 3.01 11.20
N ALA A 101 -5.66 3.41 9.93
CA ALA A 101 -4.47 3.43 9.08
C ALA A 101 -3.50 4.59 9.38
N MET A 102 -3.95 5.67 10.04
CA MET A 102 -3.07 6.69 10.63
C MET A 102 -3.66 7.33 11.90
N ALA A 103 -2.77 7.84 12.77
CA ALA A 103 -3.15 8.47 14.03
C ALA A 103 -4.07 9.70 13.90
N PRO A 104 -3.89 10.60 12.91
CA PRO A 104 -4.81 11.73 12.69
C PRO A 104 -6.30 11.35 12.57
N ASN A 105 -6.63 10.19 11.99
CA ASN A 105 -8.01 9.76 11.82
C ASN A 105 -8.68 9.49 13.18
N LEU A 106 -7.95 8.84 14.10
CA LEU A 106 -8.42 8.58 15.46
C LEU A 106 -8.54 9.88 16.27
N LEU A 107 -7.60 10.80 16.08
CA LEU A 107 -7.68 12.14 16.68
C LEU A 107 -8.95 12.87 16.23
N LEU A 108 -9.29 12.82 14.93
CA LEU A 108 -10.50 13.46 14.41
C LEU A 108 -11.77 12.90 15.08
N ILE A 109 -11.87 11.59 15.27
CA ILE A 109 -13.01 11.00 16.00
C ILE A 109 -13.06 11.49 17.46
N GLY A 110 -11.92 11.58 18.13
CA GLY A 110 -11.86 12.13 19.49
C GLY A 110 -12.33 13.58 19.58
N LEU A 111 -11.95 14.40 18.59
CA LEU A 111 -12.38 15.79 18.48
C LEU A 111 -13.88 15.92 18.17
N MET A 112 -14.40 15.14 17.21
CA MET A 112 -15.83 15.13 16.88
C MET A 112 -16.67 14.74 18.09
N LYS A 113 -16.29 13.68 18.80
CA LYS A 113 -16.99 13.25 20.02
C LYS A 113 -17.05 14.36 21.07
N SER A 114 -15.98 15.13 21.21
CA SER A 114 -15.90 16.24 22.17
C SER A 114 -16.70 17.46 21.75
N ALA A 115 -16.82 17.73 20.45
CA ALA A 115 -17.48 18.92 19.92
C ALA A 115 -18.98 18.75 19.66
N SER A 116 -19.43 17.57 19.22
CA SER A 116 -20.81 17.33 18.77
C SER A 116 -21.52 16.19 19.50
N HIS A 117 -20.85 15.51 20.43
CA HIS A 117 -21.32 14.27 21.07
C HIS A 117 -21.62 13.11 20.10
N ALA A 118 -21.36 13.28 18.79
CA ALA A 118 -21.52 12.23 17.80
C ALA A 118 -20.35 11.23 17.88
N THR A 119 -20.66 9.95 17.81
CA THR A 119 -19.67 8.86 17.77
C THR A 119 -19.73 8.20 16.41
N LEU A 120 -18.63 8.25 15.64
CA LEU A 120 -18.46 7.40 14.46
C LEU A 120 -17.83 6.07 14.86
N SER A 121 -18.44 4.97 14.43
CA SER A 121 -17.79 3.66 14.46
C SER A 121 -16.76 3.54 13.33
N TRP A 122 -15.93 2.50 13.39
CA TRP A 122 -15.04 2.14 12.30
C TRP A 122 -15.80 1.86 10.99
N GLY A 123 -16.97 1.23 11.08
CA GLY A 123 -17.83 0.92 9.94
C GLY A 123 -18.41 2.17 9.29
N ASP A 124 -18.87 3.12 10.11
CA ASP A 124 -19.42 4.40 9.63
C ASP A 124 -18.34 5.19 8.87
N TRP A 125 -17.13 5.23 9.42
CA TRP A 125 -15.99 5.87 8.75
C TRP A 125 -15.70 5.22 7.40
N PHE A 126 -15.55 3.89 7.39
CA PHE A 126 -15.21 3.14 6.19
C PHE A 126 -16.28 3.34 5.10
N LEU A 127 -17.56 3.19 5.45
CA LEU A 127 -18.67 3.40 4.53
C LEU A 127 -18.75 4.86 4.03
N GLY A 128 -18.49 5.83 4.90
CA GLY A 128 -18.46 7.24 4.53
C GLY A 128 -17.31 7.60 3.57
N MET A 129 -16.15 6.95 3.73
CA MET A 129 -14.98 7.19 2.87
C MET A 129 -15.05 6.43 1.54
N LEU A 130 -15.80 5.33 1.47
CA LEU A 130 -15.83 4.40 0.35
C LEU A 130 -16.13 5.06 -1.02
N PRO A 131 -17.13 5.95 -1.20
CA PRO A 131 -17.41 6.54 -2.50
C PRO A 131 -16.24 7.35 -3.07
N LEU A 132 -15.63 8.20 -2.23
CA LEU A 132 -14.49 9.02 -2.63
C LEU A 132 -13.24 8.16 -2.81
N SER A 133 -13.07 7.15 -1.97
CA SER A 133 -11.89 6.29 -1.95
C SER A 133 -11.82 5.40 -3.19
N ILE A 134 -12.94 4.82 -3.64
CA ILE A 134 -12.98 4.05 -4.89
C ILE A 134 -12.57 4.94 -6.07
N LEU A 135 -13.12 6.15 -6.13
CA LEU A 135 -12.75 7.10 -7.18
C LEU A 135 -11.24 7.40 -7.15
N LEU A 136 -10.67 7.72 -5.99
CA LEU A 136 -9.25 8.07 -5.86
C LEU A 136 -8.31 6.87 -6.13
N VAL A 137 -8.64 5.68 -5.64
CA VAL A 137 -7.86 4.46 -5.88
C VAL A 137 -7.76 4.17 -7.38
N LEU A 138 -8.83 4.41 -8.13
CA LEU A 138 -8.83 4.20 -9.58
C LEU A 138 -8.20 5.38 -10.34
N LEU A 139 -8.49 6.60 -9.93
CA LEU A 139 -8.12 7.81 -10.67
C LEU A 139 -6.66 8.22 -10.44
N VAL A 140 -6.13 8.10 -9.22
CA VAL A 140 -4.80 8.62 -8.87
C VAL A 140 -3.67 7.98 -9.68
N PRO A 141 -3.57 6.65 -9.83
CA PRO A 141 -2.53 6.04 -10.66
C PRO A 141 -2.62 6.49 -12.12
N TRP A 142 -3.84 6.57 -12.66
CA TRP A 142 -4.09 7.05 -14.02
C TRP A 142 -3.71 8.53 -14.19
N LEU A 143 -4.11 9.38 -13.26
CA LEU A 143 -3.84 10.82 -13.30
C LEU A 143 -2.32 11.09 -13.17
N ALA A 144 -1.63 10.41 -12.27
CA ALA A 144 -0.17 10.49 -12.16
C ALA A 144 0.51 10.09 -13.48
N TYR A 145 0.00 9.05 -14.15
CA TYR A 145 0.52 8.58 -15.43
C TYR A 145 0.25 9.56 -16.59
N VAL A 146 -0.84 10.32 -16.55
CA VAL A 146 -1.16 11.33 -17.57
C VAL A 146 -0.42 12.65 -17.32
N LEU A 147 -0.37 13.12 -16.07
CA LEU A 147 0.28 14.39 -15.71
C LEU A 147 1.80 14.30 -15.75
N TYR A 148 2.35 13.17 -15.31
CA TYR A 148 3.80 12.94 -15.30
C TYR A 148 4.13 11.60 -15.95
N PRO A 149 3.95 11.50 -17.28
CA PRO A 149 4.09 10.23 -17.97
C PRO A 149 5.52 9.70 -17.85
N PRO A 150 5.69 8.45 -17.36
CA PRO A 150 7.00 7.79 -17.39
C PRO A 150 7.42 7.60 -18.85
N VAL A 151 8.72 7.72 -19.14
CA VAL A 151 9.24 7.49 -20.51
C VAL A 151 9.12 5.99 -20.85
N LEU A 152 9.46 5.12 -19.90
CA LEU A 152 9.28 3.69 -20.05
C LEU A 152 7.81 3.31 -19.78
N LYS A 153 7.14 2.72 -20.76
CA LYS A 153 5.72 2.32 -20.64
C LYS A 153 5.52 0.83 -20.37
N SER A 154 6.50 0.00 -20.71
CA SER A 154 6.43 -1.44 -20.56
C SER A 154 7.81 -2.06 -20.45
N GLY A 155 7.89 -3.23 -19.84
CA GLY A 155 9.09 -4.05 -19.80
C GLY A 155 8.94 -5.23 -18.84
N ASP A 156 9.82 -6.22 -18.99
CA ASP A 156 9.71 -7.47 -18.23
C ASP A 156 10.68 -7.58 -17.05
N GLN A 157 11.56 -6.59 -16.87
CA GLN A 157 12.57 -6.65 -15.81
C GLN A 157 11.96 -6.60 -14.41
N VAL A 158 10.92 -5.77 -14.21
CA VAL A 158 10.20 -5.69 -12.93
C VAL A 158 9.52 -7.00 -12.56
N PRO A 159 8.70 -7.63 -13.45
CA PRO A 159 8.14 -8.95 -13.18
C PRO A 159 9.18 -10.04 -12.88
N ARG A 160 10.27 -10.08 -13.65
CA ARG A 160 11.35 -11.06 -13.44
C ARG A 160 12.06 -10.85 -12.10
N TRP A 161 12.37 -9.60 -11.76
CA TRP A 161 12.97 -9.27 -10.47
C TRP A 161 12.04 -9.66 -9.31
N ALA A 162 10.75 -9.34 -9.40
CA ALA A 162 9.78 -9.69 -8.36
C ALA A 162 9.62 -11.22 -8.21
N GLU A 163 9.73 -11.97 -9.30
CA GLU A 163 9.77 -13.44 -9.25
C GLU A 163 11.02 -13.96 -8.52
N THR A 164 12.20 -13.42 -8.82
CA THR A 164 13.44 -13.79 -8.12
C THR A 164 13.35 -13.49 -6.62
N GLU A 165 12.80 -12.32 -6.23
CA GLU A 165 12.58 -11.96 -4.83
C GLU A 165 11.60 -12.93 -4.14
N LEU A 166 10.50 -13.29 -4.81
CA LEU A 166 9.52 -14.25 -4.27
C LEU A 166 10.12 -15.65 -4.09
N GLN A 167 10.97 -16.09 -5.02
CA GLN A 167 11.69 -17.36 -4.92
C GLN A 167 12.69 -17.33 -3.76
N ALA A 168 13.43 -16.24 -3.59
CA ALA A 168 14.37 -16.05 -2.49
C ALA A 168 13.67 -16.03 -1.12
N MET A 169 12.43 -15.54 -1.04
CA MET A 169 11.60 -15.60 0.17
C MET A 169 11.13 -17.01 0.52
N GLY A 170 11.22 -17.98 -0.39
CA GLY A 170 10.78 -19.36 -0.18
C GLY A 170 9.26 -19.52 -0.05
N PRO A 171 8.77 -20.74 0.28
CA PRO A 171 7.35 -21.01 0.46
C PRO A 171 6.78 -20.27 1.68
N LEU A 172 5.46 -20.10 1.72
CA LEU A 172 4.74 -19.49 2.84
C LEU A 172 5.09 -20.22 4.15
N CYS A 173 5.80 -19.54 5.05
CA CYS A 173 6.20 -20.11 6.33
C CYS A 173 5.00 -20.19 7.29
N SER A 174 5.07 -21.06 8.31
CA SER A 174 3.98 -21.23 9.28
C SER A 174 3.62 -19.94 10.03
N ARG A 175 4.56 -18.99 10.17
CA ARG A 175 4.31 -17.67 10.76
C ARG A 175 3.46 -16.78 9.86
N GLU A 176 3.75 -16.72 8.56
CA GLU A 176 2.91 -16.02 7.57
C GLU A 176 1.49 -16.61 7.51
N LYS A 177 1.37 -17.94 7.59
CA LYS A 177 0.06 -18.63 7.63
C LYS A 177 -0.73 -18.33 8.89
N THR A 178 -0.05 -18.17 10.03
CA THR A 178 -0.71 -17.86 11.31
C THR A 178 -1.20 -16.42 11.34
N ASP A 179 -0.42 -15.47 10.79
CA ASP A 179 -0.87 -14.08 10.61
C ASP A 179 -2.07 -13.99 9.66
N ALA A 180 -2.04 -14.72 8.54
CA ALA A 180 -3.18 -14.80 7.60
C ALA A 180 -4.42 -15.49 8.22
N GLY A 181 -4.23 -16.51 9.06
CA GLY A 181 -5.32 -17.27 9.70
C GLY A 181 -5.89 -16.63 10.98
N ALA A 182 -5.12 -15.78 11.66
CA ALA A 182 -5.61 -14.97 12.78
C ALA A 182 -6.53 -13.84 12.30
N ASP A 183 -6.32 -13.36 11.08
CA ASP A 183 -7.09 -12.31 10.42
C ASP A 183 -8.55 -12.74 10.16
N GLY A 184 -8.76 -13.91 9.54
CA GLY A 184 -10.11 -14.44 9.26
C GLY A 184 -10.97 -14.70 10.51
N ARG A 185 -10.35 -14.81 11.69
CA ARG A 185 -11.07 -14.95 12.97
C ARG A 185 -11.26 -13.64 13.72
N ARG A 186 -10.47 -12.60 13.42
CA ARG A 186 -10.51 -11.29 14.12
C ARG A 186 -11.28 -10.21 13.37
N ALA A 187 -11.42 -10.32 12.05
CA ALA A 187 -12.32 -9.47 11.27
C ALA A 187 -13.80 -9.61 11.71
N GLY A 188 -14.17 -10.69 12.40
CA GLY A 188 -15.50 -10.90 12.99
C GLY A 188 -15.64 -10.56 14.48
N ALA A 189 -14.58 -10.09 15.15
CA ALA A 189 -14.53 -9.99 16.62
C ALA A 189 -14.13 -8.60 17.14
N VAL A 190 -14.48 -7.54 16.42
CA VAL A 190 -14.34 -6.17 16.93
C VAL A 190 -15.63 -5.80 17.68
N ASP A 191 -15.76 -6.28 18.92
CA ASP A 191 -16.75 -5.77 19.89
C ASP A 191 -16.09 -4.64 20.69
N PHE A 192 -16.37 -3.40 20.32
CA PHE A 192 -16.00 -2.21 21.11
C PHE A 192 -17.05 -1.97 22.19
N ARG A 193 -17.11 -2.87 23.17
CA ARG A 193 -17.63 -2.55 24.50
C ARG A 193 -16.47 -2.51 25.49
N ARG A 194 -15.79 -1.36 25.54
CA ARG A 194 -15.21 -0.72 26.73
C ARG A 194 -14.52 0.58 26.35
#